data_AF-A0A8S2FSK7-F1
#
_entry.id   AF-A0A8S2FSK7-F1
#
_cell.length_a   1.000
_cell.length_b   1.000
_cell.length_c   1.000
_cell.angle_alpha   90.00
_cell.angle_beta   90.00
_cell.angle_gamma   90.00
#
_symmetry.space_group_name_H-M   'P 1'
#
loop_
_entity.id
_entity.type
_entity.pdbx_description
1 polymer ?
#
loop_
_entity_poly.entity_id
_entity_poly.type
_entity_poly.pdbx_seq_one_letter_code
_entity_poly.pdbx_strand_id
1 'polypeptide(L)'
;TTKRNSKFLQFDSGPDNDRLLIFSSVDRLHLLKNCEELLVDGTFKLTPTIFYQLYAMHVIYWNAGIPVVFALLPNKNQQTYQSLINELVELCPLWNLKPIMMDFVGLRFPFTK
;
A
#
# COMPACT_ATOMS: atom_id res chain seq x y z
N THR A 1 10.72 1.78 -15.23
CA THR A 1 9.74 1.46 -16.30
C THR A 1 9.30 0.02 -16.14
N THR A 2 8.01 -0.24 -15.92
CA THR A 2 7.51 -1.62 -16.06
C THR A 2 7.61 -2.01 -17.53
N LYS A 3 7.74 -3.30 -17.84
CA LYS A 3 7.89 -3.79 -19.23
C LYS A 3 6.75 -3.38 -20.20
N ARG A 4 5.72 -2.64 -19.75
CA ARG A 4 4.52 -2.28 -20.51
C ARG A 4 4.29 -0.76 -20.72
N ASN A 5 5.29 0.09 -20.46
CA ASN A 5 5.17 1.55 -20.67
C ASN A 5 4.01 2.23 -19.90
N SER A 6 3.55 1.61 -18.81
CA SER A 6 2.47 2.13 -17.96
C SER A 6 3.03 2.76 -16.68
N LYS A 7 2.36 3.83 -16.22
CA LYS A 7 2.70 4.52 -14.97
C LYS A 7 2.66 3.53 -13.80
N PHE A 8 3.79 3.38 -13.11
CA PHE A 8 3.95 2.46 -11.97
C PHE A 8 4.11 3.19 -10.65
N LEU A 9 4.80 4.33 -10.64
CA LEU A 9 4.77 5.27 -9.51
C LEU A 9 3.44 6.03 -9.60
N GLN A 10 2.53 5.75 -8.67
CA GLN A 10 1.20 6.36 -8.66
C GLN A 10 1.19 7.67 -7.89
N PHE A 11 1.92 7.71 -6.77
CA PHE A 11 1.98 8.86 -5.88
C PHE A 11 3.40 9.10 -5.38
N ASP A 12 3.76 10.37 -5.25
CA ASP A 12 5.01 10.87 -4.67
C ASP A 12 4.68 12.15 -3.93
N SER A 13 4.83 12.16 -2.60
CA SER A 13 4.54 13.36 -1.79
C SER A 13 5.57 14.47 -1.93
N GLY A 14 6.66 14.25 -2.67
CA GLY A 14 7.73 15.22 -2.88
C GLY A 14 9.02 14.87 -2.14
N PRO A 15 10.07 15.70 -2.26
CA PRO A 15 11.44 15.37 -1.82
C PRO A 15 11.68 15.50 -0.30
N ASP A 16 10.65 15.75 0.50
CA ASP A 16 10.78 16.00 1.93
C ASP A 16 11.19 14.76 2.74
N ASN A 17 11.61 14.95 4.00
CA ASN A 17 12.02 13.85 4.88
C ASN A 17 10.86 12.88 5.19
N ASP A 18 9.62 13.34 5.07
CA ASP A 18 8.40 12.51 5.23
C ASP A 18 7.87 12.00 3.87
N ARG A 19 8.77 11.78 2.91
CA ARG A 19 8.41 11.31 1.57
C ARG A 19 7.67 9.97 1.62
N LEU A 20 6.52 9.94 0.99
CA LEU A 20 5.69 8.77 0.75
C LEU A 20 5.67 8.48 -0.75
N LEU A 21 6.08 7.28 -1.13
CA LEU A 21 5.96 6.80 -2.51
C LEU A 21 4.99 5.63 -2.55
N ILE A 22 4.07 5.64 -3.52
CA ILE A 22 3.14 4.53 -3.76
C ILE A 22 3.34 4.01 -5.18
N PHE A 23 3.59 2.72 -5.28
CA PHE A 23 3.78 2.01 -6.52
C PHE A 23 2.68 0.98 -6.74
N SER A 24 2.06 1.04 -7.91
CA SER A 24 1.09 0.06 -8.38
C SER A 24 0.90 0.21 -9.88
N SER A 25 0.34 -0.79 -10.56
CA SER A 25 -0.16 -0.62 -11.93
C SER A 25 -1.68 -0.57 -11.93
N VAL A 26 -2.29 -0.01 -12.98
CA VAL A 26 -3.75 0.06 -13.15
C VAL A 26 -4.42 -1.30 -12.93
N ASP A 27 -3.90 -2.37 -13.55
CA ASP A 27 -4.42 -3.73 -13.38
C ASP A 27 -4.41 -4.21 -11.91
N ARG A 28 -3.44 -3.73 -11.12
CA ARG A 28 -3.27 -4.13 -9.71
C ARG A 28 -4.21 -3.36 -8.81
N LEU A 29 -4.45 -2.08 -9.11
CA LEU A 29 -5.50 -1.29 -8.47
C LEU A 29 -6.89 -1.87 -8.76
N HIS A 30 -7.11 -2.40 -9.98
CA HIS A 30 -8.35 -3.14 -10.28
C HIS A 30 -8.50 -4.43 -9.47
N LEU A 31 -7.40 -5.16 -9.20
CA LEU A 31 -7.46 -6.30 -8.29
C LEU A 31 -7.75 -5.87 -6.84
N LEU A 32 -7.11 -4.80 -6.38
CA LEU A 32 -7.37 -4.21 -5.05
C LEU A 32 -8.84 -3.80 -4.90
N LYS A 33 -9.44 -3.17 -5.90
CA LYS A 33 -10.85 -2.79 -5.91
C LYS A 33 -11.79 -3.96 -5.60
N ASN A 34 -11.50 -5.13 -6.19
CA ASN A 34 -12.38 -6.28 -6.16
C ASN A 34 -11.98 -7.34 -5.11
N CYS A 35 -10.98 -7.05 -4.27
CA CYS A 35 -10.50 -8.03 -3.31
C CYS A 35 -11.43 -8.15 -2.10
N GLU A 36 -11.49 -9.35 -1.54
CA GLU A 36 -12.18 -9.59 -0.26
C GLU A 36 -11.23 -9.55 0.93
N GLU A 37 -10.02 -10.02 0.71
CA GLU A 37 -9.00 -10.17 1.74
C GLU A 37 -7.72 -9.52 1.27
N LEU A 38 -7.09 -8.80 2.20
CA LEU A 38 -5.82 -8.14 2.00
C LEU A 38 -4.86 -8.57 3.12
N LEU A 39 -3.70 -9.07 2.70
CA LEU A 39 -2.55 -9.27 3.55
C LEU A 39 -1.60 -8.10 3.39
N VAL A 40 -0.99 -7.66 4.49
CA VAL A 40 -0.06 -6.54 4.42
C VAL A 40 1.18 -6.81 5.24
N ASP A 41 2.32 -6.75 4.58
CA ASP A 41 3.63 -7.04 5.15
C ASP A 41 4.51 -5.80 5.12
N GLY A 42 5.02 -5.40 6.30
CA GLY A 42 6.00 -4.34 6.45
C GLY A 42 7.40 -4.92 6.56
N THR A 43 8.20 -4.81 5.50
CA THR A 43 9.57 -5.35 5.49
C THR A 43 10.62 -4.24 5.65
N PHE A 44 11.50 -4.40 6.64
CA PHE A 44 12.61 -3.47 6.94
C PHE A 44 13.90 -3.80 6.17
N LYS A 45 13.97 -4.99 5.56
CA LYS A 45 15.24 -5.59 5.16
C LYS A 45 15.89 -4.97 3.93
N LEU A 46 15.23 -4.04 3.23
CA LEU A 46 15.65 -3.57 1.90
C LEU A 46 15.42 -2.08 1.62
N THR A 47 15.18 -1.21 2.61
CA THR A 47 15.00 0.22 2.33
C THR A 47 16.32 1.02 2.39
N PRO A 48 16.59 1.90 1.41
CA PRO A 48 17.65 2.90 1.51
C PRO A 48 17.44 3.77 2.77
N THR A 49 18.50 4.39 3.30
CA THR A 49 18.47 5.24 4.51
C THR A 49 17.40 6.33 4.55
N ILE A 50 16.82 6.68 3.40
CA ILE A 50 15.80 7.73 3.23
C ILE A 50 14.39 7.21 3.58
N PHE A 51 14.15 5.89 3.51
CA PHE A 51 12.84 5.30 3.83
C PHE A 51 12.97 4.30 4.96
N TYR A 52 12.02 4.33 5.89
CA TYR A 52 12.05 3.47 7.07
C TYR A 52 11.57 2.05 6.76
N GLN A 53 10.62 1.89 5.83
CA GLN A 53 10.11 0.56 5.48
C GLN A 53 9.51 0.49 4.08
N LEU A 54 9.58 -0.71 3.50
CA LEU A 54 8.79 -1.10 2.35
C LEU A 54 7.52 -1.79 2.87
N TYR A 55 6.38 -1.21 2.55
CA TYR A 55 5.06 -1.69 2.91
C TYR A 55 4.43 -2.36 1.69
N ALA A 56 4.21 -3.67 1.74
CA ALA A 56 3.72 -4.46 0.61
C ALA A 56 2.32 -5.01 0.90
N MET A 57 1.35 -4.62 0.09
CA MET A 57 -0.03 -5.09 0.18
C MET A 57 -0.28 -6.17 -0.87
N HIS A 58 -0.89 -7.27 -0.44
CA HIS A 58 -1.20 -8.44 -1.24
C HIS A 58 -2.69 -8.73 -1.16
N VAL A 59 -3.34 -8.95 -2.30
CA VAL A 59 -4.69 -9.51 -2.32
C VAL A 59 -4.59 -11.04 -2.31
N ILE A 60 -5.49 -11.70 -1.61
CA ILE A 60 -5.64 -13.15 -1.74
C ILE A 60 -6.57 -13.43 -2.91
N TYR A 61 -6.03 -14.11 -3.92
CA TYR A 61 -6.80 -14.59 -5.07
C TYR A 61 -6.44 -16.04 -5.33
N TRP A 62 -7.45 -16.93 -5.28
CA TRP A 62 -7.28 -18.37 -5.50
C TRP A 62 -6.17 -18.98 -4.61
N ASN A 63 -6.18 -18.63 -3.32
CA ASN A 63 -5.20 -19.10 -2.32
C ASN A 63 -3.74 -18.69 -2.60
N ALA A 64 -3.52 -17.69 -3.44
CA ALA A 64 -2.21 -17.08 -3.68
C ALA A 64 -2.23 -15.60 -3.28
N GLY A 65 -1.17 -15.16 -2.58
CA GLY A 65 -0.93 -13.76 -2.28
C GLY A 65 -0.38 -13.04 -3.50
N ILE A 66 -1.18 -12.18 -4.12
CA ILE A 66 -0.78 -11.39 -5.29
C ILE A 66 -0.41 -9.98 -4.83
N PRO A 67 0.84 -9.52 -4.99
CA PRO A 67 1.20 -8.16 -4.65
C PRO A 67 0.45 -7.18 -5.55
N VAL A 68 -0.15 -6.16 -4.93
CA VAL A 68 -0.94 -5.13 -5.64
C VAL A 68 -0.43 -3.71 -5.39
N VAL A 69 0.14 -3.44 -4.22
CA VAL A 69 0.69 -2.13 -3.86
C VAL A 69 2.00 -2.33 -3.14
N PHE A 70 2.98 -1.50 -3.49
CA PHE A 70 4.19 -1.30 -2.72
C PHE A 70 4.27 0.16 -2.33
N ALA A 71 4.53 0.46 -1.06
CA ALA A 71 4.73 1.82 -0.58
C ALA A 71 6.04 1.94 0.18
N LEU A 72 6.80 3.00 -0.10
CA LEU A 72 7.96 3.36 0.70
C LEU A 72 7.51 4.41 1.71
N LEU A 73 7.60 4.05 2.99
CA LEU A 73 7.10 4.87 4.09
C LEU A 73 8.28 5.51 4.85
N PRO A 74 8.15 6.78 5.27
CA PRO A 74 9.20 7.49 6.00
C PRO A 74 9.30 7.05 7.47
N ASN A 75 8.23 6.51 8.05
CA ASN A 75 8.18 6.05 9.45
C ASN A 75 7.01 5.06 9.68
N LYS A 76 6.80 4.66 10.94
CA LYS A 76 5.73 3.74 11.40
C LYS A 76 4.57 4.43 12.13
N ASN A 77 4.46 5.75 12.02
CA ASN A 77 3.46 6.48 12.79
C ASN A 77 2.08 6.30 12.16
N GLN A 78 1.04 6.38 12.98
CA GLN A 78 -0.35 6.23 12.54
C GLN A 78 -0.71 7.19 11.40
N GLN A 79 -0.21 8.44 11.45
CA GLN A 79 -0.46 9.46 10.44
C GLN A 79 0.06 9.03 9.06
N THR A 80 1.24 8.40 9.00
CA THR A 80 1.82 7.89 7.75
C THR A 80 0.95 6.80 7.12
N TYR A 81 0.40 5.89 7.94
CA TYR A 81 -0.54 4.89 7.45
C TYR A 81 -1.87 5.50 7.00
N GLN A 82 -2.37 6.53 7.72
CA GLN A 82 -3.57 7.25 7.31
C GLN A 82 -3.37 7.96 5.98
N SER A 83 -2.25 8.64 5.78
CA SER A 83 -1.88 9.25 4.50
C SER A 83 -1.83 8.20 3.38
N LEU A 84 -1.16 7.06 3.61
CA LEU A 84 -1.14 5.96 2.64
C LEU A 84 -2.55 5.49 2.26
N ILE A 85 -3.42 5.25 3.24
CA ILE A 85 -4.79 4.79 2.98
C ILE A 85 -5.61 5.85 2.23
N ASN A 86 -5.50 7.13 2.61
CA ASN A 86 -6.20 8.22 1.92
C ASN A 86 -5.78 8.29 0.45
N GLU A 87 -4.48 8.25 0.16
CA GLU A 87 -3.98 8.25 -1.22
C GLU A 87 -4.44 7.01 -1.99
N LEU A 88 -4.53 5.85 -1.35
CA LEU A 88 -5.05 4.65 -2.00
C LEU A 88 -6.55 4.72 -2.30
N VAL A 89 -7.33 5.40 -1.47
CA VAL A 89 -8.75 5.69 -1.72
C VAL A 89 -8.88 6.65 -2.90
N GLU A 90 -8.06 7.69 -2.99
CA GLU A 90 -8.05 8.59 -4.15
C GLU A 90 -7.65 7.86 -5.45
N LEU A 91 -6.65 6.97 -5.38
CA LEU A 91 -6.21 6.14 -6.51
C LEU A 91 -7.22 5.06 -6.89
N CYS A 92 -8.05 4.62 -5.96
CA CYS A 92 -9.06 3.59 -6.18
C CYS A 92 -10.35 3.87 -5.37
N PRO A 93 -11.20 4.83 -5.81
CA PRO A 93 -12.35 5.31 -5.03
C PRO A 93 -13.43 4.26 -4.76
N LEU A 94 -13.45 3.19 -5.56
CA LEU A 94 -14.39 2.09 -5.43
C LEU A 94 -13.82 0.92 -4.60
N TRP A 95 -12.64 1.09 -4.01
CA TRP A 95 -12.08 0.11 -3.10
C TRP A 95 -12.91 0.08 -1.82
N ASN A 96 -13.52 -1.06 -1.53
CA ASN A 96 -14.23 -1.27 -0.27
C ASN A 96 -13.20 -1.72 0.78
N LEU A 97 -12.89 -0.86 1.74
CA LEU A 97 -11.99 -1.15 2.85
C LEU A 97 -12.57 -2.30 3.70
N LYS A 98 -12.12 -3.53 3.42
CA LYS A 98 -12.37 -4.69 4.29
C LYS A 98 -11.29 -4.78 5.36
N PRO A 99 -11.56 -5.43 6.51
CA PRO A 99 -10.59 -5.55 7.61
C PRO A 99 -9.25 -6.06 7.09
N ILE A 100 -8.24 -5.21 7.21
CA ILE A 100 -6.87 -5.50 6.81
C ILE A 100 -6.35 -6.60 7.74
N MET A 101 -5.98 -7.76 7.20
CA MET A 101 -5.32 -8.78 8.00
C MET A 101 -3.83 -8.39 8.08
N MET A 102 -3.51 -7.66 9.15
CA MET A 102 -2.16 -7.22 9.50
C MET A 102 -1.49 -8.28 10.38
N ASP A 103 -0.45 -8.92 9.88
CA ASP A 103 0.59 -9.48 10.72
C ASP A 103 1.63 -8.38 11.01
N PHE A 104 2.08 -8.30 12.26
CA PHE A 104 3.16 -7.44 12.79
C PHE A 104 2.88 -6.14 13.54
N VAL A 105 1.69 -5.53 13.51
CA VAL A 105 1.37 -4.48 14.50
C VAL A 105 -0.09 -4.60 14.89
N GLY A 106 -0.39 -4.80 16.18
CA GLY A 106 -1.75 -5.00 16.72
C GLY A 106 -2.67 -3.78 16.63
N LEU A 107 -2.66 -3.04 15.53
CA LEU A 107 -3.59 -1.96 15.23
C LEU A 107 -4.69 -2.50 14.32
N ARG A 108 -5.75 -3.00 14.97
CA ARG A 108 -7.03 -3.21 14.30
C ARG A 108 -7.65 -1.83 14.15
N PHE A 109 -7.44 -1.18 13.00
CA PHE A 109 -8.09 0.11 12.72
C PHE A 109 -9.60 -0.12 12.57
N PRO A 110 -10.46 0.41 13.47
CA PRO A 110 -11.88 0.40 13.23
C PRO A 110 -12.17 1.52 12.24
N PHE A 111 -12.24 1.21 10.95
CA PHE A 111 -12.89 2.08 9.99
C PHE A 111 -14.39 1.80 10.03
N THR A 112 -15.06 2.29 11.07
CA THR A 112 -16.50 2.56 11.01
C THR A 112 -16.67 3.98 10.50
N LYS A 113 -17.50 4.13 9.45
CA LYS A 113 -18.02 5.42 9.01
C LYS A 113 -18.60 6.23 10.16
#